data_AF-A0A536K9R5-F1
#
_entry.id   AF-A0A536K9R5-F1
#
_cell.length_a   1.000
_cell.length_b   1.000
_cell.length_c   1.000
_cell.angle_alpha   90.00
_cell.angle_beta   90.00
_cell.angle_gamma   90.00
#
_symmetry.space_group_name_H-M   'P 1'
#
loop_
_entity.id
_entity.type
_entity.pdbx_description
1 polymer ?
#
loop_
_entity_poly.entity_id
_entity_poly.type
_entity_poly.pdbx_seq_one_letter_code
_entity_poly.pdbx_strand_id
1 'polypeptide(L)'
;MKKLALTVSAAVALIAGASQAAMPAYPDNPDVIWKGNFEEGASSLSGNCNWGDNGWCGEQNVRAQQIQIVDDPAFEGHHAVRFEVKYGDVFRSYSDERSLLSPPPQMWEDEGSERWYRFQVMFPQDWVGSYPKWDELGTPASRNNAGSIVEWHHDANGAVESGSAPLYIRGGDQFIEMCLVDQATSACRETLQLAPLNRGHWQDIVIHAKWSSDPSVGYLEIWIDGVNVLPKHMGSNKYPGMKNYLLTGLYRNGHIGDPNLLFPDGTHVYGTDGTPGVAYVDGFIAGKTRDSVLPPAPATSGGSSTPPASGSASPSGSPEPTTNGGTPVSTAGVGFPQGGCSSTGFQSAWLALPLFGLFALRRRRSAA
;
A
#
# COMPACT_ATOMS: atom_id res chain seq x y z
N MET A 1 -45.47 45.95 20.00
CA MET A 1 -44.66 45.18 20.96
C MET A 1 -44.87 43.70 20.73
N LYS A 2 -43.86 42.99 20.19
CA LYS A 2 -43.58 41.56 20.38
C LYS A 2 -42.29 41.25 19.59
N LYS A 3 -41.16 41.18 20.29
CA LYS A 3 -39.88 40.71 19.76
C LYS A 3 -39.92 39.19 19.75
N LEU A 4 -39.72 38.57 18.59
CA LEU A 4 -39.46 37.13 18.49
C LEU A 4 -37.94 36.95 18.53
N ALA A 5 -37.43 36.40 19.62
CA ALA A 5 -36.02 36.04 19.74
C ALA A 5 -35.83 34.64 19.13
N LEU A 6 -35.02 34.55 18.08
CA LEU A 6 -34.57 33.28 17.52
C LEU A 6 -33.37 32.82 18.34
N THR A 7 -33.55 31.81 19.19
CA THR A 7 -32.45 31.11 19.87
C THR A 7 -31.89 30.05 18.94
N VAL A 8 -30.71 30.32 18.36
CA VAL A 8 -29.90 29.30 17.68
C VAL A 8 -29.25 28.45 18.75
N SER A 9 -29.68 27.19 18.89
CA SER A 9 -28.97 26.21 19.72
C SER A 9 -27.81 25.65 18.93
N ALA A 10 -26.58 26.03 19.29
CA ALA A 10 -25.39 25.39 18.80
C ALA A 10 -25.25 24.02 19.48
N ALA A 11 -25.53 22.95 18.74
CA ALA A 11 -25.18 21.60 19.18
C ALA A 11 -23.66 21.42 18.99
N VAL A 12 -22.91 21.53 20.08
CA VAL A 12 -21.52 21.10 20.13
C VAL A 12 -21.54 19.58 20.14
N ALA A 13 -21.25 18.95 19.01
CA ALA A 13 -20.94 17.53 18.96
C ALA A 13 -19.56 17.33 19.58
N LEU A 14 -19.53 16.92 20.85
CA LEU A 14 -18.33 16.34 21.46
C LEU A 14 -18.08 15.00 20.76
N ILE A 15 -17.18 14.99 19.77
CA ILE A 15 -16.54 13.76 19.32
C ILE A 15 -15.59 13.37 20.45
N ALA A 16 -16.11 12.59 21.41
CA ALA A 16 -15.25 11.83 22.29
C ALA A 16 -14.53 10.83 21.38
N GLY A 17 -13.28 11.14 21.03
CA GLY A 17 -12.36 10.13 20.50
C GLY A 17 -12.29 9.06 21.56
N ALA A 18 -12.97 7.93 21.36
CA ALA A 18 -12.74 6.77 22.17
C ALA A 18 -11.28 6.41 21.93
N SER A 19 -10.42 6.67 22.91
CA SER A 19 -9.09 6.07 22.97
C SER A 19 -9.32 4.57 22.90
N GLN A 20 -9.14 4.01 21.70
CA GLN A 20 -9.25 2.58 21.51
C GLN A 20 -8.14 2.00 22.38
N ALA A 21 -8.51 1.21 23.40
CA ALA A 21 -7.51 0.59 24.25
C ALA A 21 -6.57 -0.20 23.33
N ALA A 22 -5.27 0.09 23.43
CA ALA A 22 -4.22 -0.57 22.68
C ALA A 22 -4.47 -2.08 22.70
N MET A 23 -4.54 -2.69 21.51
CA MET A 23 -4.82 -4.11 21.43
C MET A 23 -3.70 -4.92 22.11
N PRO A 24 -4.05 -5.97 22.88
CA PRO A 24 -3.07 -6.76 23.59
C PRO A 24 -2.13 -7.46 22.62
N ALA A 25 -0.85 -7.59 23.02
CA ALA A 25 0.17 -8.26 22.23
C ALA A 25 -0.30 -9.65 21.75
N TYR A 26 -0.05 -9.96 20.47
CA TYR A 26 -0.40 -11.27 19.90
C TYR A 26 0.18 -12.40 20.75
N PRO A 27 -0.64 -13.40 21.14
CA PRO A 27 -0.15 -14.55 21.89
C PRO A 27 0.90 -15.30 21.07
N ASP A 28 1.80 -16.01 21.75
CA ASP A 28 2.76 -16.88 21.09
C ASP A 28 2.01 -17.88 20.20
N ASN A 29 2.16 -17.71 18.88
CA ASN A 29 1.47 -18.50 17.88
C ASN A 29 2.51 -18.99 16.85
N PRO A 30 2.71 -20.32 16.70
CA PRO A 30 3.70 -20.89 15.79
C PRO A 30 3.38 -20.67 14.29
N ASP A 31 2.19 -20.18 13.99
CA ASP A 31 1.77 -19.77 12.65
C ASP A 31 2.02 -18.29 12.38
N VAL A 32 2.55 -17.52 13.34
CA VAL A 32 3.13 -16.20 13.09
C VAL A 32 4.53 -16.38 12.53
N ILE A 33 4.81 -15.71 11.41
CA ILE A 33 6.08 -15.79 10.70
C ILE A 33 6.97 -14.58 11.05
N TRP A 34 6.36 -13.40 11.20
CA TRP A 34 7.07 -12.15 11.38
C TRP A 34 6.16 -11.06 11.95
N LYS A 35 6.74 -10.17 12.76
CA LYS A 35 6.10 -8.94 13.26
C LYS A 35 6.95 -7.72 12.88
N GLY A 36 6.29 -6.68 12.37
CA GLY A 36 6.87 -5.37 12.08
C GLY A 36 6.04 -4.26 12.72
N ASN A 37 5.53 -4.50 13.92
CA ASN A 37 4.52 -3.72 14.64
C ASN A 37 5.09 -2.54 15.45
N PHE A 38 6.37 -2.19 15.28
CA PHE A 38 7.00 -0.98 15.84
C PHE A 38 7.10 -0.88 17.38
N GLU A 39 6.70 -1.91 18.12
CA GLU A 39 6.68 -1.89 19.59
C GLU A 39 8.07 -1.84 20.24
N GLU A 40 9.14 -2.18 19.52
CA GLU A 40 10.52 -1.96 19.97
C GLU A 40 11.03 -0.53 19.66
N GLY A 41 10.14 0.36 19.23
CA GLY A 41 10.44 1.74 18.91
C GLY A 41 11.47 1.88 17.79
N ALA A 42 12.44 2.78 17.96
CA ALA A 42 13.37 3.13 16.88
C ALA A 42 14.21 1.94 16.38
N SER A 43 14.45 0.92 17.23
CA SER A 43 15.15 -0.30 16.81
C SER A 43 14.35 -1.18 15.85
N SER A 44 13.02 -0.99 15.74
CA SER A 44 12.22 -1.73 14.77
C SER A 44 12.46 -1.24 13.33
N LEU A 45 13.00 -0.03 13.10
CA LEU A 45 13.02 0.60 11.76
C LEU A 45 14.07 0.04 10.78
N SER A 46 15.20 -0.46 11.26
CA SER A 46 16.25 -0.96 10.36
C SER A 46 17.22 -1.93 11.06
N GLY A 47 17.97 -2.68 10.25
CA GLY A 47 19.02 -3.59 10.74
C GLY A 47 18.55 -5.00 11.11
N ASN A 48 17.23 -5.26 11.13
CA ASN A 48 16.64 -6.56 11.40
C ASN A 48 16.60 -7.42 10.13
N CYS A 49 17.78 -7.82 9.65
CA CYS A 49 17.97 -8.42 8.32
C CYS A 49 18.16 -9.94 8.34
N ASN A 50 18.23 -10.57 9.51
CA ASN A 50 18.46 -12.01 9.61
C ASN A 50 17.14 -12.78 9.60
N TRP A 51 17.24 -14.07 9.28
CA TRP A 51 16.12 -14.99 9.42
C TRP A 51 15.71 -15.11 10.90
N GLY A 52 14.41 -14.98 11.17
CA GLY A 52 13.83 -14.98 12.51
C GLY A 52 13.74 -13.61 13.17
N ASP A 53 14.35 -12.58 12.60
CA ASP A 53 14.26 -11.22 13.15
C ASP A 53 12.84 -10.67 12.95
N ASN A 54 12.32 -9.99 13.98
CA ASN A 54 11.17 -9.09 13.87
C ASN A 54 11.67 -7.67 13.58
N GLY A 55 10.78 -6.81 13.07
CA GLY A 55 11.12 -5.47 12.62
C GLY A 55 11.60 -5.44 11.17
N TRP A 56 12.11 -4.28 10.77
CA TRP A 56 12.43 -3.94 9.39
C TRP A 56 13.95 -4.02 9.16
N CYS A 57 14.33 -4.46 7.96
CA CYS A 57 15.71 -4.62 7.56
C CYS A 57 16.23 -3.36 6.88
N GLY A 58 15.58 -2.95 5.77
CA GLY A 58 16.02 -1.84 4.93
C GLY A 58 15.19 -0.59 5.14
N GLU A 59 15.86 0.57 5.11
CA GLU A 59 15.26 1.89 5.17
C GLU A 59 15.65 2.69 3.91
N GLN A 60 14.64 3.21 3.22
CA GLN A 60 14.80 4.06 2.03
C GLN A 60 14.31 5.47 2.33
N ASN A 61 15.20 6.28 2.92
CA ASN A 61 14.96 7.69 3.20
C ASN A 61 16.19 8.55 2.84
N VAL A 62 15.95 9.84 2.65
CA VAL A 62 16.96 10.87 2.40
C VAL A 62 17.17 11.74 3.64
N ARG A 63 16.08 12.02 4.37
CA ARG A 63 16.09 12.84 5.59
C ARG A 63 15.64 12.03 6.78
N ALA A 64 16.24 12.30 7.95
CA ALA A 64 15.89 11.63 9.20
C ALA A 64 14.42 11.85 9.64
N GLN A 65 13.76 12.92 9.18
CA GLN A 65 12.38 13.22 9.54
C GLN A 65 11.34 12.43 8.73
N GLN A 66 11.75 11.70 7.70
CA GLN A 66 10.83 11.00 6.80
C GLN A 66 10.20 9.75 7.41
N ILE A 67 10.88 9.12 8.36
CA ILE A 67 10.43 7.89 9.01
C ILE A 67 10.66 8.06 10.49
N GLN A 68 9.58 8.17 11.26
CA GLN A 68 9.65 8.46 12.69
C GLN A 68 8.71 7.54 13.45
N ILE A 69 9.21 6.95 14.52
CA ILE A 69 8.35 6.33 15.52
C ILE A 69 7.58 7.43 16.23
N VAL A 70 6.28 7.20 16.42
CA VAL A 70 5.38 8.09 17.15
C VAL A 70 4.60 7.31 18.18
N ASP A 71 4.27 7.96 19.29
CA ASP A 71 3.45 7.37 20.37
C ASP A 71 1.96 7.76 20.23
N ASP A 72 1.68 8.79 19.44
CA ASP A 72 0.34 9.25 19.08
C ASP A 72 0.40 9.85 17.67
N PRO A 73 -0.45 9.39 16.73
CA PRO A 73 -1.41 8.30 16.88
C PRO A 73 -0.75 6.92 16.85
N ALA A 74 -1.29 5.98 17.63
CA ALA A 74 -0.98 4.54 17.58
C ALA A 74 -2.28 3.72 17.63
N PHE A 75 -2.28 2.51 17.07
CA PHE A 75 -3.43 1.60 17.04
C PHE A 75 -3.21 0.36 17.90
N GLU A 76 -2.08 -0.33 17.71
CA GLU A 76 -1.66 -1.44 18.57
C GLU A 76 -0.61 -0.93 19.56
N GLY A 77 -0.59 -1.48 20.76
CA GLY A 77 0.46 -1.17 21.74
C GLY A 77 0.68 0.33 21.99
N HIS A 78 1.92 0.78 21.80
CA HIS A 78 2.36 2.13 22.15
C HIS A 78 2.93 2.91 20.97
N HIS A 79 3.34 2.23 19.89
CA HIS A 79 4.14 2.84 18.85
C HIS A 79 3.54 2.58 17.47
N ALA A 80 3.46 3.64 16.67
CA ALA A 80 3.28 3.53 15.23
C ALA A 80 4.46 4.18 14.51
N VAL A 81 4.49 4.05 13.19
CA VAL A 81 5.42 4.80 12.34
C VAL A 81 4.70 5.88 11.55
N ARG A 82 5.26 7.08 11.55
CA ARG A 82 4.92 8.19 10.66
C ARG A 82 5.86 8.18 9.47
N PHE A 83 5.28 8.13 8.27
CA PHE A 83 5.97 8.35 7.02
C PHE A 83 5.71 9.76 6.50
N GLU A 84 6.76 10.40 6.00
CA GLU A 84 6.69 11.66 5.28
C GLU A 84 7.54 11.61 4.02
N VAL A 85 6.98 12.13 2.94
CA VAL A 85 7.69 12.37 1.69
C VAL A 85 7.44 13.79 1.22
N LYS A 86 8.46 14.47 0.74
CA LYS A 86 8.34 15.80 0.11
C LYS A 86 9.13 15.87 -1.20
N TYR A 87 8.91 16.97 -1.92
CA TYR A 87 9.66 17.23 -3.15
C TYR A 87 11.17 17.11 -2.95
N GLY A 88 11.80 16.28 -3.79
CA GLY A 88 13.25 16.05 -3.76
C GLY A 88 13.73 14.97 -2.77
N ASP A 89 12.83 14.28 -2.06
CA ASP A 89 13.17 13.09 -1.26
C ASP A 89 13.43 11.85 -2.14
N VAL A 90 14.34 12.02 -3.10
CA VAL A 90 14.72 10.99 -4.08
C VAL A 90 15.86 10.15 -3.51
N PHE A 91 15.56 8.90 -3.19
CA PHE A 91 16.55 7.98 -2.62
C PHE A 91 17.57 7.54 -3.69
N ARG A 92 18.86 7.75 -3.44
CA ARG A 92 19.98 7.30 -4.29
C ARG A 92 19.80 7.66 -5.78
N SER A 93 19.80 6.67 -6.67
CA SER A 93 19.67 6.83 -8.12
C SER A 93 18.27 6.51 -8.64
N TYR A 94 17.27 6.40 -7.75
CA TYR A 94 15.88 6.20 -8.17
C TYR A 94 15.29 7.50 -8.76
N SER A 95 14.17 7.41 -9.48
CA SER A 95 13.54 8.55 -10.16
C SER A 95 12.49 9.29 -9.33
N ASP A 96 12.02 8.67 -8.26
CA ASP A 96 10.80 9.06 -7.54
C ASP A 96 11.04 9.18 -6.04
N GLU A 97 10.19 9.99 -5.41
CA GLU A 97 10.28 10.33 -4.00
C GLU A 97 9.79 9.17 -3.12
N ARG A 98 10.49 8.93 -2.03
CA ARG A 98 10.15 7.82 -1.14
C ARG A 98 10.59 7.98 0.30
N SER A 99 9.84 7.29 1.16
CA SER A 99 10.15 6.93 2.54
C SER A 99 9.63 5.51 2.74
N LEU A 100 10.46 4.48 2.58
CA LEU A 100 10.01 3.08 2.59
C LEU A 100 10.83 2.22 3.56
N LEU A 101 10.18 1.21 4.13
CA LEU A 101 10.79 0.13 4.89
C LEU A 101 10.61 -1.21 4.18
N SER A 102 11.64 -2.07 4.23
CA SER A 102 11.59 -3.45 3.74
C SER A 102 11.83 -4.46 4.86
N PRO A 103 11.07 -5.57 4.92
CA PRO A 103 11.28 -6.59 5.93
C PRO A 103 12.49 -7.48 5.58
N PRO A 104 12.98 -8.30 6.53
CA PRO A 104 14.01 -9.29 6.26
C PRO A 104 13.64 -10.28 5.13
N PRO A 105 14.63 -10.92 4.47
CA PRO A 105 14.41 -11.80 3.31
C PRO A 105 13.45 -12.97 3.50
N GLN A 106 13.18 -13.39 4.74
CA GLN A 106 12.16 -14.41 5.05
C GLN A 106 10.73 -14.00 4.65
N MET A 107 10.52 -12.70 4.48
CA MET A 107 9.27 -12.10 4.03
C MET A 107 9.16 -11.99 2.51
N TRP A 108 10.09 -12.59 1.77
CA TRP A 108 10.01 -12.67 0.32
C TRP A 108 9.15 -13.87 -0.09
N GLU A 109 8.38 -13.70 -1.15
CA GLU A 109 7.35 -14.62 -1.62
C GLU A 109 7.79 -15.26 -2.93
N ASP A 110 7.95 -16.57 -2.90
CA ASP A 110 8.14 -17.38 -4.09
C ASP A 110 6.81 -17.67 -4.80
N GLU A 111 6.91 -18.14 -6.04
CA GLU A 111 5.77 -18.69 -6.79
C GLU A 111 5.06 -19.77 -5.96
N GLY A 112 3.75 -19.63 -5.79
CA GLY A 112 2.91 -20.54 -4.99
C GLY A 112 2.89 -20.26 -3.49
N SER A 113 3.64 -19.28 -2.98
CA SER A 113 3.59 -18.89 -1.57
C SER A 113 2.19 -18.44 -1.16
N GLU A 114 1.78 -18.79 0.05
CA GLU A 114 0.46 -18.43 0.59
C GLU A 114 0.66 -17.82 1.97
N ARG A 115 0.15 -16.60 2.15
CA ARG A 115 0.41 -15.82 3.36
C ARG A 115 -0.78 -14.97 3.75
N TRP A 116 -0.95 -14.84 5.06
CA TRP A 116 -1.84 -13.87 5.68
C TRP A 116 -1.01 -12.68 6.17
N TYR A 117 -1.51 -11.47 5.94
CA TYR A 117 -0.96 -10.23 6.45
C TYR A 117 -2.06 -9.47 7.18
N ARG A 118 -1.69 -8.75 8.23
CA ARG A 118 -2.52 -7.70 8.82
C ARG A 118 -1.64 -6.49 9.12
N PHE A 119 -2.21 -5.30 8.93
CA PHE A 119 -1.59 -4.04 9.27
C PHE A 119 -2.66 -2.95 9.33
N GLN A 120 -2.34 -1.85 10.01
CA GLN A 120 -3.20 -0.68 10.05
C GLN A 120 -2.56 0.49 9.35
N VAL A 121 -3.37 1.28 8.65
CA VAL A 121 -2.95 2.52 8.01
C VAL A 121 -3.87 3.65 8.46
N MET A 122 -3.30 4.81 8.74
CA MET A 122 -4.06 6.04 8.94
C MET A 122 -3.56 7.13 7.99
N PHE A 123 -4.47 7.61 7.15
CA PHE A 123 -4.29 8.84 6.39
C PHE A 123 -4.85 10.01 7.20
N PRO A 124 -4.09 11.09 7.48
CA PRO A 124 -4.53 12.18 8.32
C PRO A 124 -5.72 12.95 7.73
N GLN A 125 -6.39 13.77 8.54
CA GLN A 125 -7.62 14.48 8.16
C GLN A 125 -7.45 15.37 6.91
N ASP A 126 -6.25 15.89 6.71
CA ASP A 126 -5.83 16.74 5.60
C ASP A 126 -5.19 15.97 4.43
N TRP A 127 -5.24 14.64 4.43
CA TRP A 127 -4.70 13.81 3.35
C TRP A 127 -5.29 14.19 1.98
N VAL A 128 -4.41 14.44 1.03
CA VAL A 128 -4.76 14.66 -0.38
C VAL A 128 -4.35 13.40 -1.14
N GLY A 129 -5.30 12.77 -1.84
CA GLY A 129 -5.10 11.44 -2.44
C GLY A 129 -4.62 11.46 -3.89
N SER A 130 -4.73 12.60 -4.56
CA SER A 130 -4.08 12.81 -5.85
C SER A 130 -3.68 14.27 -6.10
N TYR A 131 -2.84 14.51 -7.10
CA TYR A 131 -2.28 15.81 -7.48
C TYR A 131 -2.37 16.02 -9.00
N PRO A 132 -2.35 17.27 -9.50
CA PRO A 132 -2.28 17.52 -10.93
C PRO A 132 -1.12 16.75 -11.59
N LYS A 133 -1.38 16.12 -12.73
CA LYS A 133 -0.36 15.39 -13.46
C LYS A 133 0.61 16.38 -14.12
N TRP A 134 1.90 16.25 -13.83
CA TRP A 134 2.92 17.26 -14.17
C TRP A 134 3.10 17.49 -15.68
N ASP A 135 2.89 16.46 -16.50
CA ASP A 135 3.02 16.47 -17.96
C ASP A 135 1.70 16.78 -18.67
N GLU A 136 0.59 16.94 -17.93
CA GLU A 136 -0.74 17.19 -18.46
C GLU A 136 -1.47 18.33 -17.73
N LEU A 137 -0.75 19.36 -17.29
CA LEU A 137 -1.31 20.47 -16.50
C LEU A 137 -2.38 21.32 -17.23
N GLY A 138 -2.50 21.17 -18.54
CA GLY A 138 -3.62 21.74 -19.32
C GLY A 138 -4.91 20.92 -19.26
N THR A 139 -4.89 19.75 -18.64
CA THR A 139 -6.02 18.81 -18.52
C THR A 139 -6.36 18.62 -17.05
N PRO A 140 -7.30 19.39 -16.46
CA PRO A 140 -7.59 19.34 -15.03
C PRO A 140 -7.97 17.96 -14.47
N ALA A 141 -8.50 17.08 -15.32
CA ALA A 141 -8.87 15.72 -14.94
C ALA A 141 -7.67 14.75 -14.84
N SER A 142 -6.52 15.10 -15.42
CA SER A 142 -5.31 14.26 -15.38
C SER A 142 -4.61 14.41 -14.03
N ARG A 143 -4.54 13.31 -13.27
CA ARG A 143 -4.11 13.30 -11.87
C ARG A 143 -3.06 12.21 -11.64
N ASN A 144 -2.04 12.52 -10.84
CA ASN A 144 -1.12 11.55 -10.25
C ASN A 144 -1.61 11.16 -8.86
N ASN A 145 -1.54 9.87 -8.51
CA ASN A 145 -1.82 9.44 -7.15
C ASN A 145 -0.82 10.07 -6.16
N ALA A 146 -1.27 10.30 -4.93
CA ALA A 146 -0.45 10.91 -3.86
C ALA A 146 0.66 10.00 -3.32
N GLY A 147 0.64 8.74 -3.72
CA GLY A 147 1.62 7.72 -3.38
C GLY A 147 1.00 6.45 -2.85
N SER A 148 1.74 5.35 -2.99
CA SER A 148 1.41 4.05 -2.40
C SER A 148 1.89 4.00 -0.95
N ILE A 149 1.13 3.34 -0.08
CA ILE A 149 1.47 3.15 1.35
C ILE A 149 2.03 1.75 1.63
N VAL A 150 1.64 0.78 0.80
CA VAL A 150 2.14 -0.58 0.81
C VAL A 150 2.28 -1.03 -0.64
N GLU A 151 3.37 -1.73 -0.93
CA GLU A 151 3.58 -2.39 -2.22
C GLU A 151 4.19 -3.78 -2.01
N TRP A 152 3.84 -4.71 -2.90
CA TRP A 152 4.62 -5.93 -3.06
C TRP A 152 5.43 -5.77 -4.30
N HIS A 153 6.70 -5.41 -4.12
CA HIS A 153 7.64 -5.18 -5.21
C HIS A 153 8.26 -6.51 -5.64
N HIS A 154 8.62 -6.60 -6.92
CA HIS A 154 9.35 -7.75 -7.43
C HIS A 154 10.83 -7.63 -7.07
N ASP A 155 11.54 -8.73 -6.89
CA ASP A 155 12.99 -8.72 -6.82
C ASP A 155 13.61 -8.39 -8.19
N ALA A 156 14.89 -8.03 -8.18
CA ALA A 156 15.60 -7.72 -9.42
C ALA A 156 16.02 -8.96 -10.23
N ASN A 157 15.64 -10.18 -9.80
CA ASN A 157 16.09 -11.45 -10.37
C ASN A 157 17.62 -11.51 -10.57
N GLY A 158 18.37 -11.04 -9.56
CA GLY A 158 19.83 -10.94 -9.59
C GLY A 158 20.42 -9.76 -10.39
N ALA A 159 19.59 -8.85 -10.92
CA ALA A 159 20.02 -7.64 -11.61
C ALA A 159 19.87 -6.38 -10.74
N VAL A 160 19.90 -5.20 -11.38
CA VAL A 160 19.49 -3.93 -10.73
C VAL A 160 17.98 -3.81 -10.84
N GLU A 161 17.31 -3.54 -9.72
CA GLU A 161 15.86 -3.37 -9.68
C GLU A 161 15.41 -2.24 -10.60
N SER A 162 14.47 -2.53 -11.49
CA SER A 162 13.85 -1.56 -12.39
C SER A 162 12.44 -2.01 -12.73
N GLY A 163 11.53 -1.06 -12.90
CA GLY A 163 10.11 -1.30 -13.16
C GLY A 163 9.22 -1.03 -11.95
N SER A 164 7.92 -1.25 -12.13
CA SER A 164 6.90 -1.04 -11.11
C SER A 164 6.61 -2.33 -10.34
N ALA A 165 6.26 -2.19 -9.06
CA ALA A 165 5.75 -3.28 -8.24
C ALA A 165 4.54 -3.96 -8.89
N PRO A 166 4.39 -5.30 -8.80
CA PRO A 166 3.18 -5.99 -9.24
C PRO A 166 1.88 -5.52 -8.59
N LEU A 167 1.96 -5.02 -7.35
CA LEU A 167 0.81 -4.69 -6.52
C LEU A 167 1.09 -3.46 -5.64
N TYR A 168 0.16 -2.51 -5.64
CA TYR A 168 0.15 -1.33 -4.79
C TYR A 168 -1.16 -1.21 -4.01
N ILE A 169 -1.09 -0.72 -2.77
CA ILE A 169 -2.22 -0.22 -1.96
C ILE A 169 -1.98 1.24 -1.61
N ARG A 170 -3.01 2.08 -1.73
CA ARG A 170 -2.91 3.53 -1.53
C ARG A 170 -4.21 4.17 -1.04
N GLY A 171 -4.10 5.36 -0.45
CA GLY A 171 -5.23 6.22 -0.14
C GLY A 171 -5.51 7.18 -1.30
N GLY A 172 -6.57 6.96 -2.06
CA GLY A 172 -7.05 7.87 -3.10
C GLY A 172 -7.83 9.05 -2.53
N ASP A 173 -8.47 9.85 -3.38
CA ASP A 173 -9.24 11.01 -2.92
C ASP A 173 -10.49 10.61 -2.12
N GLN A 174 -11.11 9.48 -2.50
CA GLN A 174 -12.36 9.00 -1.93
C GLN A 174 -12.29 7.56 -1.39
N PHE A 175 -11.34 6.76 -1.85
CA PHE A 175 -11.28 5.32 -1.56
C PHE A 175 -9.87 4.90 -1.18
N ILE A 176 -9.77 3.83 -0.40
CA ILE A 176 -8.58 2.99 -0.39
C ILE A 176 -8.60 2.20 -1.70
N GLU A 177 -7.50 2.28 -2.44
CA GLU A 177 -7.37 1.70 -3.77
C GLU A 177 -6.28 0.63 -3.79
N MET A 178 -6.51 -0.39 -4.61
CA MET A 178 -5.52 -1.36 -5.00
C MET A 178 -5.24 -1.25 -6.49
N CYS A 179 -3.97 -1.32 -6.88
CA CYS A 179 -3.57 -1.41 -8.28
C CYS A 179 -2.77 -2.68 -8.51
N LEU A 180 -3.26 -3.50 -9.45
CA LEU A 180 -2.52 -4.63 -9.99
C LEU A 180 -1.88 -4.20 -11.30
N VAL A 181 -0.57 -4.40 -11.42
CA VAL A 181 0.23 -3.84 -12.52
C VAL A 181 0.46 -4.87 -13.61
N ASP A 182 0.44 -4.40 -14.86
CA ASP A 182 0.94 -5.15 -16.00
C ASP A 182 2.44 -4.86 -16.17
N GLN A 183 3.26 -5.92 -16.13
CA GLN A 183 4.71 -5.79 -16.17
C GLN A 183 5.21 -5.10 -17.45
N ALA A 184 4.61 -5.42 -18.60
CA ALA A 184 5.08 -4.96 -19.89
C ALA A 184 4.85 -3.45 -20.09
N THR A 185 3.77 -2.92 -19.53
CA THR A 185 3.36 -1.52 -19.69
C THR A 185 3.68 -0.67 -18.46
N SER A 186 3.97 -1.29 -17.32
CA SER A 186 4.08 -0.62 -16.00
C SER A 186 2.81 0.13 -15.57
N ALA A 187 1.68 -0.15 -16.22
CA ALA A 187 0.39 0.46 -15.93
C ALA A 187 -0.44 -0.42 -15.00
N CYS A 188 -1.33 0.21 -14.22
CA CYS A 188 -2.41 -0.52 -13.56
C CYS A 188 -3.29 -1.18 -14.63
N ARG A 189 -3.23 -2.50 -14.74
CA ARG A 189 -4.16 -3.27 -15.57
C ARG A 189 -5.54 -3.32 -14.94
N GLU A 190 -5.57 -3.24 -13.61
CA GLU A 190 -6.76 -3.22 -12.80
C GLU A 190 -6.54 -2.26 -11.62
N THR A 191 -7.51 -1.35 -11.43
CA THR A 191 -7.58 -0.46 -10.27
C THR A 191 -8.90 -0.75 -9.55
N LEU A 192 -8.81 -1.21 -8.30
CA LEU A 192 -9.95 -1.59 -7.48
C LEU A 192 -10.15 -0.57 -6.36
N GLN A 193 -11.38 -0.07 -6.21
CA GLN A 193 -11.80 0.73 -5.06
C GLN A 193 -12.26 -0.25 -3.98
N LEU A 194 -11.49 -0.39 -2.91
CA LEU A 194 -11.73 -1.40 -1.88
C LEU A 194 -12.76 -0.92 -0.84
N ALA A 195 -12.54 0.26 -0.28
CA ALA A 195 -13.42 0.85 0.73
C ALA A 195 -13.36 2.38 0.67
N PRO A 196 -14.41 3.10 1.10
CA PRO A 196 -14.32 4.55 1.30
C PRO A 196 -13.15 4.91 2.21
N LEU A 197 -12.41 5.97 1.86
CA LEU A 197 -11.30 6.45 2.66
C LEU A 197 -11.81 7.34 3.81
N ASN A 198 -11.80 6.80 5.02
CA ASN A 198 -12.07 7.54 6.25
C ASN A 198 -10.77 8.15 6.77
N ARG A 199 -10.53 9.43 6.45
CA ARG A 199 -9.36 10.17 6.96
C ARG A 199 -9.43 10.34 8.47
N GLY A 200 -8.26 10.39 9.12
CA GLY A 200 -8.13 10.48 10.58
C GLY A 200 -8.53 9.20 11.33
N HIS A 201 -8.79 8.10 10.62
CA HIS A 201 -9.19 6.81 11.18
C HIS A 201 -8.16 5.73 10.82
N TRP A 202 -7.82 4.85 11.75
CA TRP A 202 -7.00 3.67 11.47
C TRP A 202 -7.81 2.63 10.71
N GLN A 203 -7.43 2.34 9.48
CA GLN A 203 -8.04 1.29 8.68
C GLN A 203 -7.31 -0.03 8.93
N ASP A 204 -8.03 -1.03 9.43
CA ASP A 204 -7.48 -2.35 9.72
C ASP A 204 -7.58 -3.26 8.51
N ILE A 205 -6.45 -3.51 7.85
CA ILE A 205 -6.38 -4.23 6.59
C ILE A 205 -5.85 -5.64 6.85
N VAL A 206 -6.63 -6.65 6.46
CA VAL A 206 -6.22 -8.05 6.45
C VAL A 206 -6.19 -8.54 5.00
N ILE A 207 -5.11 -9.20 4.61
CA ILE A 207 -4.92 -9.74 3.26
C ILE A 207 -4.57 -11.21 3.35
N HIS A 208 -5.26 -12.03 2.57
CA HIS A 208 -4.86 -13.39 2.26
C HIS A 208 -4.42 -13.44 0.80
N ALA A 209 -3.16 -13.82 0.57
CA ALA A 209 -2.59 -13.85 -0.76
C ALA A 209 -2.03 -15.24 -1.08
N LYS A 210 -2.44 -15.76 -2.24
CA LYS A 210 -1.70 -16.83 -2.94
C LYS A 210 -0.90 -16.17 -4.05
N TRP A 211 0.42 -16.13 -3.88
CA TRP A 211 1.33 -15.45 -4.79
C TRP A 211 1.58 -16.29 -6.03
N SER A 212 1.13 -15.83 -7.20
CA SER A 212 1.39 -16.51 -8.46
C SER A 212 1.40 -15.56 -9.65
N SER A 213 2.24 -15.88 -10.63
CA SER A 213 2.23 -15.25 -11.95
C SER A 213 1.19 -15.89 -12.89
N ASP A 214 0.66 -17.07 -12.54
CA ASP A 214 -0.45 -17.71 -13.24
C ASP A 214 -1.79 -17.15 -12.72
N PRO A 215 -2.59 -16.49 -13.56
CA PRO A 215 -3.86 -15.89 -13.14
C PRO A 215 -4.93 -16.92 -12.71
N SER A 216 -4.75 -18.21 -13.02
CA SER A 216 -5.62 -19.29 -12.58
C SER A 216 -5.25 -19.87 -11.21
N VAL A 217 -4.08 -19.51 -10.67
CA VAL A 217 -3.56 -19.97 -9.37
C VAL A 217 -3.54 -18.84 -8.36
N GLY A 218 -3.07 -17.66 -8.78
CA GLY A 218 -2.93 -16.49 -7.91
C GLY A 218 -4.28 -15.94 -7.48
N TYR A 219 -4.37 -15.53 -6.21
CA TYR A 219 -5.55 -14.85 -5.71
C TYR A 219 -5.26 -13.93 -4.53
N LEU A 220 -6.16 -12.98 -4.32
CA LEU A 220 -6.21 -12.09 -3.17
C LEU A 220 -7.59 -12.15 -2.52
N GLU A 221 -7.63 -12.13 -1.19
CA GLU A 221 -8.82 -11.80 -0.40
C GLU A 221 -8.46 -10.67 0.55
N ILE A 222 -9.32 -9.65 0.66
CA ILE A 222 -9.02 -8.46 1.47
C ILE A 222 -10.22 -8.11 2.36
N TRP A 223 -9.91 -7.83 3.62
CA TRP A 223 -10.83 -7.25 4.58
C TRP A 223 -10.31 -5.87 5.02
N ILE A 224 -11.22 -4.91 5.13
CA ILE A 224 -10.94 -3.61 5.74
C ILE A 224 -11.96 -3.40 6.85
N ASP A 225 -11.48 -3.10 8.06
CA ASP A 225 -12.29 -2.92 9.26
C ASP A 225 -13.23 -4.11 9.52
N GLY A 226 -12.72 -5.33 9.27
CA GLY A 226 -13.44 -6.59 9.42
C GLY A 226 -14.45 -6.91 8.32
N VAL A 227 -14.72 -5.99 7.38
CA VAL A 227 -15.62 -6.21 6.24
C VAL A 227 -14.86 -6.84 5.08
N ASN A 228 -15.39 -7.92 4.48
CA ASN A 228 -14.81 -8.51 3.27
C ASN A 228 -15.06 -7.59 2.07
N VAL A 229 -14.05 -6.81 1.68
CA VAL A 229 -14.13 -5.81 0.61
C VAL A 229 -13.69 -6.37 -0.74
N LEU A 230 -12.86 -7.41 -0.72
CA LEU A 230 -12.47 -8.16 -1.91
C LEU A 230 -12.56 -9.65 -1.58
N PRO A 231 -13.72 -10.29 -1.84
CA PRO A 231 -13.80 -11.74 -1.83
C PRO A 231 -12.80 -12.32 -2.84
N LYS A 232 -12.53 -13.62 -2.74
CA LYS A 232 -11.50 -14.32 -3.55
C LYS A 232 -11.44 -13.86 -5.00
N HIS A 233 -10.46 -13.00 -5.25
CA HIS A 233 -10.21 -12.37 -6.54
C HIS A 233 -9.05 -13.08 -7.21
N MET A 234 -9.34 -13.84 -8.26
CA MET A 234 -8.34 -14.59 -9.02
C MET A 234 -7.57 -13.65 -9.96
N GLY A 235 -6.27 -13.84 -10.06
CA GLY A 235 -5.42 -13.09 -10.97
C GLY A 235 -3.93 -13.18 -10.62
N SER A 236 -3.08 -12.82 -11.59
CA SER A 236 -1.64 -12.77 -11.34
C SER A 236 -1.32 -11.61 -10.39
N ASN A 237 -0.57 -11.87 -9.33
CA ASN A 237 -0.22 -10.85 -8.32
C ASN A 237 1.29 -10.76 -8.07
N LYS A 238 2.08 -11.46 -8.88
CA LYS A 238 3.54 -11.34 -8.97
C LYS A 238 4.01 -11.48 -10.42
N TYR A 239 5.26 -11.10 -10.69
CA TYR A 239 5.86 -11.30 -12.00
C TYR A 239 6.44 -12.71 -12.18
N PRO A 240 6.44 -13.26 -13.42
CA PRO A 240 7.01 -14.57 -13.71
C PRO A 240 8.52 -14.63 -13.41
N GLY A 241 8.96 -15.71 -12.76
CA GLY A 241 10.39 -15.95 -12.49
C GLY A 241 11.04 -15.02 -11.44
N MET A 242 10.27 -14.14 -10.82
CA MET A 242 10.71 -13.20 -9.78
C MET A 242 10.10 -13.57 -8.43
N LYS A 243 10.70 -13.11 -7.33
CA LYS A 243 10.08 -13.12 -5.99
C LYS A 243 9.32 -11.81 -5.79
N ASN A 244 8.30 -11.81 -4.93
CA ASN A 244 7.72 -10.57 -4.41
C ASN A 244 8.24 -10.29 -3.01
N TYR A 245 8.35 -9.03 -2.61
CA TYR A 245 8.63 -8.65 -1.23
C TYR A 245 7.85 -7.38 -0.87
N LEU A 246 7.40 -7.33 0.39
CA LEU A 246 6.65 -6.21 0.93
C LEU A 246 7.55 -4.97 1.09
N LEU A 247 7.02 -3.80 0.78
CA LEU A 247 7.51 -2.51 1.21
C LEU A 247 6.34 -1.73 1.82
N THR A 248 6.61 -0.95 2.88
CA THR A 248 5.62 -0.01 3.43
C THR A 248 6.22 1.37 3.65
N GLY A 249 5.36 2.39 3.59
CA GLY A 249 5.70 3.80 3.64
C GLY A 249 5.22 4.51 2.40
N LEU A 250 5.63 5.76 2.15
CA LEU A 250 5.16 6.52 1.00
C LEU A 250 6.12 6.43 -0.19
N TYR A 251 5.59 6.05 -1.35
CA TYR A 251 6.25 6.10 -2.66
C TYR A 251 5.40 6.87 -3.66
N ARG A 252 5.92 7.95 -4.24
CA ARG A 252 5.13 8.81 -5.16
C ARG A 252 5.97 9.45 -6.26
N ASN A 253 5.28 9.95 -7.29
CA ASN A 253 5.91 10.61 -8.43
C ASN A 253 6.77 11.82 -8.00
N GLY A 254 8.00 11.90 -8.50
CA GLY A 254 9.00 12.91 -8.12
C GLY A 254 8.74 14.35 -8.57
N HIS A 255 7.62 14.63 -9.25
CA HIS A 255 7.20 16.01 -9.59
C HIS A 255 6.15 16.57 -8.63
N ILE A 256 5.65 15.77 -7.68
CA ILE A 256 4.65 16.23 -6.71
C ILE A 256 5.33 17.17 -5.71
N GLY A 257 4.85 18.41 -5.66
CA GLY A 257 5.41 19.46 -4.81
C GLY A 257 6.57 20.24 -5.44
N ASP A 258 6.86 20.07 -6.74
CA ASP A 258 7.89 20.85 -7.43
C ASP A 258 7.54 22.35 -7.44
N PRO A 259 8.31 23.22 -6.76
CA PRO A 259 7.99 24.64 -6.66
C PRO A 259 8.10 25.38 -7.99
N ASN A 260 8.71 24.78 -9.03
CA ASN A 260 8.85 25.38 -10.36
C ASN A 260 7.75 24.97 -11.33
N LEU A 261 6.85 24.08 -10.91
CA LEU A 261 5.78 23.59 -11.78
C LEU A 261 4.70 24.68 -11.93
N LEU A 262 4.37 25.01 -13.18
CA LEU A 262 3.40 26.05 -13.53
C LEU A 262 2.25 25.46 -14.35
N PHE A 263 1.03 25.89 -14.04
CA PHE A 263 -0.11 25.72 -14.95
C PHE A 263 0.11 26.53 -16.25
N PRO A 264 -0.62 26.23 -17.34
CA PRO A 264 -0.47 26.96 -18.62
C PRO A 264 -0.72 28.47 -18.54
N ASP A 265 -1.45 28.94 -17.53
CA ASP A 265 -1.70 30.36 -17.27
C ASP A 265 -0.55 31.07 -16.51
N GLY A 266 0.51 30.34 -16.18
CA GLY A 266 1.69 30.85 -15.48
C GLY A 266 1.57 30.83 -13.95
N THR A 267 0.46 30.32 -13.40
CA THR A 267 0.31 30.17 -11.95
C THR A 267 1.08 28.95 -11.43
N HIS A 268 1.68 29.06 -10.24
CA HIS A 268 2.37 27.94 -9.61
C HIS A 268 1.38 26.85 -9.18
N VAL A 269 1.71 25.60 -9.47
CA VAL A 269 0.94 24.43 -9.03
C VAL A 269 1.08 24.24 -7.51
N TYR A 270 2.28 24.49 -6.98
CA TYR A 270 2.63 24.29 -5.59
C TYR A 270 3.28 25.54 -4.99
N GLY A 271 3.21 25.67 -3.66
CA GLY A 271 3.93 26.70 -2.92
C GLY A 271 5.43 26.43 -2.83
N THR A 272 6.19 27.37 -2.27
CA THR A 272 7.65 27.28 -2.13
C THR A 272 8.12 26.17 -1.20
N ASP A 273 7.28 25.76 -0.25
CA ASP A 273 7.58 24.68 0.71
C ASP A 273 7.22 23.28 0.14
N GLY A 274 6.75 23.24 -1.11
CA GLY A 274 6.31 22.03 -1.80
C GLY A 274 4.98 21.49 -1.29
N THR A 275 4.83 20.17 -1.34
CA THR A 275 3.62 19.48 -0.84
C THR A 275 4.00 18.17 -0.17
N PRO A 276 4.10 18.12 1.16
CA PRO A 276 4.42 16.89 1.87
C PRO A 276 3.24 15.92 1.83
N GLY A 277 3.54 14.63 1.66
CA GLY A 277 2.60 13.54 1.95
C GLY A 277 2.93 12.95 3.31
N VAL A 278 1.91 12.69 4.13
CA VAL A 278 2.07 12.08 5.46
C VAL A 278 1.06 10.96 5.62
N ALA A 279 1.51 9.81 6.10
CA ALA A 279 0.66 8.69 6.47
C ALA A 279 1.28 7.95 7.65
N TYR A 280 0.45 7.21 8.39
CA TYR A 280 0.86 6.44 9.55
C TYR A 280 0.56 4.98 9.33
N VAL A 281 1.41 4.11 9.86
CA VAL A 281 1.29 2.67 9.72
C VAL A 281 1.59 2.01 11.06
N ASP A 282 0.88 0.93 11.36
CA ASP A 282 1.01 0.19 12.61
C ASP A 282 0.68 -1.30 12.45
N GLY A 283 1.02 -2.12 13.45
CA GLY A 283 0.50 -3.48 13.67
C GLY A 283 0.82 -4.48 12.58
N PHE A 284 1.89 -4.27 11.81
CA PHE A 284 2.29 -5.20 10.77
C PHE A 284 2.60 -6.58 11.35
N ILE A 285 1.88 -7.58 10.87
CA ILE A 285 2.08 -8.98 11.21
C ILE A 285 1.83 -9.86 9.98
N ALA A 286 2.58 -10.94 9.87
CA ALA A 286 2.38 -11.95 8.84
C ALA A 286 2.37 -13.36 9.41
N GLY A 287 1.55 -14.22 8.83
CA GLY A 287 1.33 -15.57 9.32
C GLY A 287 0.81 -16.55 8.26
N LYS A 288 0.71 -17.82 8.66
CA LYS A 288 0.24 -18.93 7.81
C LYS A 288 -1.27 -19.08 7.80
N THR A 289 -1.97 -18.57 8.83
CA THR A 289 -3.41 -18.72 8.99
C THR A 289 -4.05 -17.38 9.29
N ARG A 290 -5.35 -17.27 9.04
CA ARG A 290 -6.12 -16.08 9.41
C ARG A 290 -6.01 -15.78 10.91
N ASP A 291 -6.18 -16.81 11.73
CA ASP A 291 -6.17 -16.66 13.18
C ASP A 291 -4.81 -16.24 13.73
N SER A 292 -3.71 -16.47 12.99
CA SER A 292 -2.39 -16.04 13.43
C SER A 292 -2.09 -14.56 13.21
N VAL A 293 -2.83 -13.90 12.31
CA VAL A 293 -2.70 -12.45 12.07
C VAL A 293 -3.82 -11.63 12.69
N LEU A 294 -4.89 -12.27 13.18
CA LEU A 294 -5.97 -11.57 13.88
C LEU A 294 -5.61 -11.37 15.36
N PRO A 295 -6.06 -10.26 15.97
CA PRO A 295 -5.84 -10.05 17.38
C PRO A 295 -6.60 -11.11 18.17
N PRO A 296 -6.10 -11.51 19.36
CA PRO A 296 -6.84 -12.42 20.22
C PRO A 296 -8.21 -11.80 20.54
N ALA A 297 -9.27 -12.60 20.43
CA ALA A 297 -10.59 -12.15 20.83
C ALA A 297 -10.54 -11.62 22.28
N PRO A 298 -11.23 -10.50 22.60
CA PRO A 298 -11.28 -10.00 23.96
C PRO A 298 -11.65 -11.14 24.90
N ALA A 299 -10.83 -11.37 25.94
CA ALA A 299 -11.11 -12.41 26.91
C ALA A 299 -12.52 -12.18 27.45
N THR A 300 -13.45 -13.07 27.12
CA THR A 300 -14.77 -13.03 27.73
C THR A 300 -14.54 -13.24 29.22
N SER A 301 -14.82 -12.20 30.02
CA SER A 301 -14.83 -12.33 31.48
C SER A 301 -16.07 -13.16 31.88
N GLY A 302 -16.06 -14.46 31.58
CA GLY A 302 -16.98 -15.46 32.11
C GLY A 302 -16.17 -16.31 33.09
N GLY A 303 -16.32 -16.14 34.40
CA GLY A 303 -17.56 -16.51 35.09
C GLY A 303 -17.46 -17.99 35.42
N SER A 304 -17.04 -18.30 36.64
CA SER A 304 -16.87 -19.67 37.16
C SER A 304 -18.10 -20.52 36.83
N SER A 305 -17.98 -21.43 35.86
CA SER A 305 -19.03 -22.39 35.54
C SER A 305 -18.91 -23.57 36.50
N THR A 306 -19.81 -23.59 37.48
CA THR A 306 -20.10 -24.81 38.25
C THR A 306 -20.71 -25.83 37.28
N PRO A 307 -20.30 -27.11 37.27
CA PRO A 307 -20.82 -28.09 36.30
C PRO A 307 -22.29 -28.43 36.60
N PRO A 308 -23.19 -28.50 35.59
CA PRO A 308 -24.52 -29.04 35.81
C PRO A 308 -24.49 -30.57 35.82
N ALA A 309 -25.33 -31.14 36.68
CA ALA A 309 -25.49 -32.56 36.91
C ALA A 309 -26.03 -33.32 35.68
N SER A 310 -25.60 -34.58 35.58
CA SER A 310 -25.98 -35.61 34.62
C SER A 310 -27.50 -35.86 34.56
N GLY A 311 -28.06 -35.85 33.35
CA GLY A 311 -29.43 -36.31 33.03
C GLY A 311 -29.47 -36.96 31.65
N SER A 312 -30.27 -38.02 31.53
CA SER A 312 -30.14 -39.16 30.61
C SER A 312 -30.87 -39.04 29.24
N ALA A 313 -30.25 -39.61 28.22
CA ALA A 313 -30.66 -40.18 26.91
C ALA A 313 -32.09 -40.00 26.29
N SER A 314 -32.11 -39.46 25.04
CA SER A 314 -32.58 -39.97 23.70
C SER A 314 -34.02 -40.52 23.45
N PRO A 315 -34.49 -40.74 22.18
CA PRO A 315 -34.04 -40.30 20.83
C PRO A 315 -35.15 -39.94 19.76
N SER A 316 -34.69 -39.53 18.57
CA SER A 316 -35.19 -39.87 17.20
C SER A 316 -36.15 -38.93 16.44
N GLY A 317 -35.78 -38.62 15.18
CA GLY A 317 -36.67 -38.15 14.11
C GLY A 317 -35.97 -37.35 13.00
N SER A 318 -35.77 -37.96 11.84
CA SER A 318 -35.42 -37.36 10.52
C SER A 318 -36.44 -37.92 9.49
N PRO A 319 -36.64 -37.41 8.25
CA PRO A 319 -35.92 -36.37 7.51
C PRO A 319 -36.81 -35.35 6.74
N GLU A 320 -36.12 -34.49 5.97
CA GLU A 320 -36.52 -33.42 5.01
C GLU A 320 -37.62 -33.76 3.97
N PRO A 321 -38.20 -32.75 3.28
CA PRO A 321 -37.71 -32.49 1.91
C PRO A 321 -37.70 -31.02 1.42
N THR A 322 -36.73 -30.80 0.52
CA THR A 322 -36.50 -29.82 -0.55
C THR A 322 -37.65 -28.98 -1.12
N THR A 323 -37.34 -27.73 -1.51
CA THR A 323 -37.82 -27.08 -2.76
C THR A 323 -36.93 -25.91 -3.22
N ASN A 324 -36.71 -25.86 -4.54
CA ASN A 324 -35.98 -24.87 -5.34
C ASN A 324 -36.66 -23.49 -5.45
N GLY A 325 -35.86 -22.46 -5.77
CA GLY A 325 -36.29 -21.39 -6.69
C GLY A 325 -35.67 -20.01 -6.44
N GLY A 326 -35.03 -19.42 -7.46
CA GLY A 326 -34.82 -17.97 -7.56
C GLY A 326 -33.48 -17.52 -8.15
N THR A 327 -33.50 -17.16 -9.44
CA THR A 327 -32.44 -16.58 -10.27
C THR A 327 -31.81 -15.26 -9.77
N PRO A 328 -30.56 -14.93 -10.19
CA PRO A 328 -29.86 -13.70 -9.81
C PRO A 328 -30.25 -12.48 -10.65
N VAL A 329 -30.29 -11.31 -10.01
CA VAL A 329 -30.49 -10.00 -10.63
C VAL A 329 -29.15 -9.41 -11.07
N SER A 330 -29.08 -8.99 -12.33
CA SER A 330 -28.00 -8.22 -12.92
C SER A 330 -28.09 -6.73 -12.58
N THR A 331 -26.96 -6.07 -12.33
CA THR A 331 -26.76 -4.64 -12.60
C THR A 331 -25.25 -4.40 -12.71
N ALA A 332 -24.73 -4.29 -13.93
CA ALA A 332 -24.59 -3.05 -14.72
C ALA A 332 -23.28 -2.33 -14.39
N GLY A 333 -22.28 -2.58 -15.23
CA GLY A 333 -21.00 -1.89 -15.22
C GLY A 333 -21.15 -0.44 -15.68
N VAL A 334 -20.36 0.43 -15.05
CA VAL A 334 -20.09 1.77 -15.51
C VAL A 334 -18.58 1.88 -15.65
N GLY A 335 -18.11 1.96 -16.89
CA GLY A 335 -16.70 2.12 -17.23
C GLY A 335 -16.23 3.56 -17.05
N PHE A 336 -14.98 3.72 -16.62
CA PHE A 336 -14.22 4.97 -16.62
C PHE A 336 -12.77 4.69 -17.05
N PRO A 337 -12.08 5.69 -17.64
CA PRO A 337 -11.02 5.45 -18.61
C PRO A 337 -9.68 5.02 -17.99
N GLN A 338 -9.00 4.13 -18.71
CA GLN A 338 -7.61 3.73 -18.51
C GLN A 338 -6.67 4.94 -18.63
N GLY A 339 -5.90 5.20 -17.57
CA GLY A 339 -4.75 6.11 -17.57
C GLY A 339 -3.54 5.39 -17.00
N GLY A 340 -2.92 4.53 -17.82
CA GLY A 340 -1.66 3.88 -17.50
C GLY A 340 -0.49 4.79 -17.86
N CYS A 341 0.39 5.06 -16.89
CA CYS A 341 1.64 5.78 -17.15
C CYS A 341 2.80 4.78 -17.23
N SER A 342 3.37 4.69 -18.42
CA SER A 342 4.70 4.13 -18.68
C SER A 342 5.68 5.31 -18.76
N SER A 343 6.75 5.32 -17.97
CA SER A 343 7.86 6.26 -18.16
C SER A 343 8.89 5.64 -19.11
N THR A 344 8.76 5.90 -20.40
CA THR A 344 9.91 5.86 -21.35
C THR A 344 10.56 7.25 -21.30
N GLY A 345 11.83 7.43 -20.95
CA GLY A 345 13.00 6.85 -21.62
C GLY A 345 13.71 7.99 -22.35
N PHE A 346 14.82 8.47 -21.79
CA PHE A 346 15.66 9.52 -22.38
C PHE A 346 16.06 9.15 -23.82
N GLN A 347 15.61 9.94 -24.81
CA GLN A 347 16.14 9.87 -26.17
C GLN A 347 17.43 10.68 -26.26
N SER A 348 18.56 9.99 -26.23
CA SER A 348 19.84 10.53 -26.67
C SER A 348 19.82 10.72 -28.19
N ALA A 349 19.70 11.97 -28.64
CA ALA A 349 19.88 12.36 -30.02
C ALA A 349 21.35 12.17 -30.44
N TRP A 350 21.60 11.13 -31.24
CA TRP A 350 22.88 10.94 -31.92
C TRP A 350 22.93 11.88 -33.13
N LEU A 351 23.81 12.88 -33.05
CA LEU A 351 24.24 13.67 -34.21
C LEU A 351 25.05 12.77 -35.16
N ALA A 352 24.42 12.35 -36.25
CA ALA A 352 25.10 11.74 -37.38
C ALA A 352 25.84 12.83 -38.18
N LEU A 353 27.17 12.84 -38.11
CA LEU A 353 28.03 13.59 -39.03
C LEU A 353 28.24 12.78 -40.33
N PRO A 354 27.99 13.34 -41.52
CA PRO A 354 28.27 12.66 -42.77
C PRO A 354 29.74 12.82 -43.17
N LEU A 355 30.48 11.71 -43.22
CA LEU A 355 31.79 11.63 -43.85
C LEU A 355 31.61 11.51 -45.38
N PHE A 356 31.74 12.62 -46.09
CA PHE A 356 32.01 12.62 -47.53
C PHE A 356 33.49 12.35 -47.78
N GLY A 357 33.78 11.42 -48.69
CA GLY A 357 35.12 11.03 -49.07
C GLY A 357 35.74 11.88 -50.18
N LEU A 358 37.02 11.54 -50.41
CA LEU A 358 37.77 11.46 -51.68
C LEU A 358 39.01 12.35 -51.86
N PHE A 359 40.04 11.67 -52.39
CA PHE A 359 41.22 12.08 -53.15
C PHE A 359 42.56 12.41 -52.44
N ALA A 360 43.39 11.36 -52.38
CA ALA A 360 44.71 11.24 -53.02
C ALA A 360 45.74 12.38 -52.87
N LEU A 361 46.90 12.07 -52.26
CA LEU A 361 48.19 12.19 -52.95
C LEU A 361 49.34 11.42 -52.26
N ARG A 362 49.99 10.67 -53.13
CA ARG A 362 51.17 9.81 -53.05
C ARG A 362 52.44 10.60 -52.70
N ARG A 363 53.27 10.12 -51.75
CA ARG A 363 54.74 10.05 -51.93
C ARG A 363 55.44 9.20 -50.87
N ARG A 364 56.07 8.11 -51.35
CA ARG A 364 57.10 7.32 -50.66
C ARG A 364 58.46 8.05 -50.72
N ARG A 365 59.20 7.96 -49.62
CA ARG A 365 60.67 8.04 -49.42
C ARG A 365 60.90 7.13 -48.19
N SER A 366 61.82 6.18 -48.07
CA SER A 366 63.02 5.78 -48.79
C SER A 366 63.41 4.36 -48.36
N ALA A 367 64.37 3.76 -49.07
CA ALA A 367 65.39 2.78 -48.65
C ALA A 367 65.31 1.38 -49.32
N ALA A 368 66.45 1.08 -49.97
CA ALA A 368 66.92 -0.14 -50.64
C ALA A 368 66.30 -0.47 -52.01
#